data_AF-A0A225UI16-F1
#
_entry.id   AF-A0A225UI16-F1
#
_cell.length_a   1.000
_cell.length_b   1.000
_cell.length_c   1.000
_cell.angle_alpha   90.00
_cell.angle_beta   90.00
_cell.angle_gamma   90.00
#
_symmetry.space_group_name_H-M   'P 1'
#
loop_
_entity.id
_entity.type
_entity.pdbx_description
1 polymer ?
#
loop_
_entity_poly.entity_id
_entity_poly.type
_entity_poly.pdbx_seq_one_letter_code
_entity_poly.pdbx_strand_id
1 'polypeptide(L)'
;MPKQSERQRLVRELVDVMAVAALEEEDDEDMAMSSSDRDADDEEEPLMAQVDDVSVLLLLVMSSRYLTGRESIPKSTQFIAEIFLELSPTSRFRQITRMDRTSFFRVVALVQRNPIFQNQSTCPQAPVWLQLAVTLDRFANDGTGPSLSRSQRLWGIDKGTVDD
;
A
#
# COMPACT_ATOMS: atom_id res chain seq x y z
N MET A 1 1.77 -20.59 -4.64
CA MET A 1 1.87 -20.27 -3.20
C MET A 1 2.04 -18.77 -3.07
N PRO A 2 1.23 -18.06 -2.28
CA PRO A 2 1.42 -16.63 -2.08
C PRO A 2 2.76 -16.42 -1.35
N LYS A 3 3.61 -15.55 -1.91
CA LYS A 3 4.90 -15.19 -1.30
C LYS A 3 4.61 -14.29 -0.10
N GLN A 4 5.06 -14.68 1.09
CA GLN A 4 5.01 -13.80 2.27
C GLN A 4 5.89 -12.57 2.01
N SER A 5 5.35 -11.40 2.34
CA SER A 5 6.12 -10.15 2.31
C SER A 5 7.04 -10.06 3.53
N GLU A 6 8.16 -9.36 3.39
CA GLU A 6 9.06 -9.05 4.52
C GLU A 6 8.32 -8.38 5.68
N ARG A 7 7.34 -7.52 5.37
CA ARG A 7 6.43 -6.92 6.36
C ARG A 7 5.66 -7.96 7.15
N GLN A 8 5.04 -8.93 6.48
CA GLN A 8 4.26 -9.98 7.16
C GLN A 8 5.15 -10.86 8.04
N ARG A 9 6.39 -11.12 7.60
CA ARG A 9 7.36 -11.85 8.41
C ARG A 9 7.75 -11.05 9.65
N LEU A 10 8.08 -9.76 9.50
CA LEU A 10 8.45 -8.89 10.62
C LEU A 10 7.31 -8.72 11.63
N VAL A 11 6.06 -8.55 11.16
CA VAL A 11 4.90 -8.48 12.05
C VAL A 11 4.76 -9.74 12.89
N ARG A 12 4.99 -10.91 12.29
CA ARG A 12 4.92 -12.18 13.03
C ARG A 12 6.02 -12.27 14.08
N GLU A 13 7.26 -11.97 13.70
CA GLU A 13 8.41 -12.00 14.62
C GLU A 13 8.20 -11.06 15.83
N LEU A 14 7.68 -9.84 15.61
CA LEU A 14 7.38 -8.90 16.70
C LEU A 14 6.25 -9.38 17.62
N VAL A 15 5.20 -9.98 17.05
CA VAL A 15 4.10 -10.55 17.84
C VAL A 15 4.56 -11.74 18.66
N ASP A 16 5.42 -12.60 18.09
CA ASP A 16 5.96 -13.77 18.79
C ASP A 16 6.83 -13.33 19.99
N VAL A 17 7.65 -12.29 19.84
CA VAL A 17 8.45 -11.72 20.95
C VAL A 17 7.56 -11.17 22.07
N MET A 18 6.52 -10.40 21.74
CA MET A 18 5.59 -9.91 22.77
C MET A 18 4.82 -11.04 23.45
N ALA A 19 4.48 -12.11 22.73
CA ALA A 19 3.81 -13.26 23.32
C ALA A 19 4.72 -14.03 24.29
N VAL A 20 6.01 -14.15 24.00
CA VAL A 20 6.98 -14.76 24.92
C VAL A 20 7.13 -13.91 26.19
N ALA A 21 7.33 -12.60 26.04
CA ALA A 21 7.48 -11.70 27.19
C ALA A 21 6.24 -11.70 28.10
N ALA A 22 5.03 -11.74 27.53
CA ALA A 22 3.80 -11.81 28.31
C ALA A 22 3.67 -13.12 29.12
N LEU A 23 4.19 -14.23 28.60
CA LEU A 23 4.19 -15.52 29.32
C LEU A 23 5.25 -15.55 30.43
N GLU A 24 6.41 -14.92 30.22
CA GLU A 24 7.46 -14.80 31.24
C GLU A 24 7.01 -13.93 32.43
N GLU A 25 6.27 -12.84 32.18
CA GLU A 25 5.68 -12.02 33.25
C GLU A 25 4.67 -12.81 34.11
N GLU A 26 3.82 -13.66 33.50
CA GLU A 26 2.88 -14.50 34.23
C GLU A 26 3.60 -15.55 35.10
N ASP A 27 4.69 -16.15 34.61
CA ASP A 27 5.48 -17.12 35.36
C ASP A 27 6.23 -16.49 36.56
N ASP A 28 6.69 -15.24 36.42
CA ASP A 28 7.34 -14.49 37.51
C ASP A 28 6.36 -14.07 38.61
N GLU A 29 5.12 -13.69 38.25
CA GLU A 29 4.05 -13.40 39.22
C GLU A 29 3.68 -14.63 40.06
N ASP A 30 3.68 -15.83 39.46
CA ASP A 30 3.40 -17.10 40.16
C ASP A 30 4.58 -17.55 41.05
N MET A 31 5.84 -17.26 40.69
CA MET A 31 7.04 -17.58 41.47
C MET A 31 7.33 -16.60 42.62
N ALA A 32 6.87 -15.34 42.51
CA ALA A 32 6.97 -14.34 43.57
C ALA A 32 6.13 -14.69 44.82
N MET A 33 5.13 -15.57 44.69
CA MET A 33 4.35 -16.09 45.82
C MET A 33 5.04 -17.22 46.61
N SER A 34 6.25 -17.66 46.20
CA SER A 34 6.93 -18.83 46.77
C SER A 34 8.39 -18.63 47.22
N SER A 35 9.01 -17.45 47.04
CA SER A 35 10.40 -17.25 47.49
C SER A 35 10.60 -15.99 48.32
N SER A 36 10.69 -16.19 49.64
CA SER A 36 11.47 -15.31 50.52
C SER A 36 12.96 -15.64 50.34
N ASP A 37 13.78 -14.60 50.29
CA ASP A 37 15.25 -14.58 50.27
C ASP A 37 15.92 -14.81 48.91
N ARG A 38 16.15 -13.72 48.16
CA ARG A 38 17.36 -13.54 47.34
C ARG A 38 17.84 -12.09 47.32
N ASP A 39 19.16 -11.94 47.44
CA ASP A 39 19.94 -10.71 47.51
C ASP A 39 19.82 -9.86 46.24
N ALA A 40 19.79 -8.54 46.45
CA ALA A 40 19.76 -7.51 45.42
C ALA A 40 21.19 -7.23 44.92
N ASP A 41 21.49 -7.54 43.65
CA ASP A 41 22.54 -6.85 42.86
C ASP A 41 22.57 -7.30 41.37
N ASP A 42 21.43 -7.64 40.75
CA ASP A 42 21.35 -7.74 39.28
C ASP A 42 20.63 -6.51 38.72
N GLU A 43 21.42 -5.56 38.23
CA GLU A 43 20.98 -4.45 37.37
C GLU A 43 20.63 -5.00 35.97
N GLU A 44 19.67 -5.93 35.91
CA GLU A 44 19.04 -6.29 34.63
C GLU A 44 18.10 -5.13 34.25
N GLU A 45 18.35 -4.52 33.09
CA GLU A 45 17.42 -3.55 32.51
C GLU A 45 16.01 -4.16 32.52
N PRO A 46 14.98 -3.46 33.04
CA PRO A 46 13.66 -4.06 33.21
C PRO A 46 13.18 -4.61 31.87
N LEU A 47 12.84 -5.91 31.82
CA LEU A 47 12.30 -6.56 30.62
C LEU A 47 11.13 -5.76 30.02
N MET A 48 10.33 -5.12 30.86
CA MET A 48 9.28 -4.17 30.50
C MET A 48 9.73 -3.02 29.57
N ALA A 49 10.92 -2.45 29.77
CA ALA A 49 11.43 -1.38 28.90
C ALA A 49 11.73 -1.89 27.48
N GLN A 50 12.17 -3.15 27.34
CA GLN A 50 12.40 -3.78 26.04
C GLN A 50 11.09 -4.16 25.33
N VAL A 51 10.06 -4.58 26.08
CA VAL A 51 8.72 -4.86 25.55
C VAL A 51 8.04 -3.60 25.02
N ASP A 52 8.20 -2.48 25.73
CA ASP A 52 7.69 -1.18 25.29
C ASP A 52 8.29 -0.77 23.93
N ASP A 53 9.60 -0.94 23.74
CA ASP A 53 10.27 -0.65 22.46
C ASP A 53 9.76 -1.56 21.32
N VAL A 54 9.54 -2.84 21.58
CA VAL A 54 8.98 -3.80 20.60
C VAL A 54 7.53 -3.42 20.23
N SER A 55 6.74 -2.98 21.20
CA SER A 55 5.36 -2.54 20.99
C SER A 55 5.27 -1.29 20.11
N VAL A 56 6.18 -0.32 20.31
CA VAL A 56 6.31 0.89 19.48
C VAL A 56 6.72 0.51 18.06
N LEU A 57 7.66 -0.41 17.91
CA LEU A 57 8.09 -0.89 16.60
C LEU A 57 6.96 -1.62 15.86
N LEU A 58 6.17 -2.45 16.56
CA LEU A 58 5.01 -3.11 15.98
C LEU A 58 3.96 -2.09 15.51
N LEU A 59 3.66 -1.07 16.32
CA LEU A 59 2.75 0.01 15.93
C LEU A 59 3.24 0.74 14.67
N LEU A 60 4.55 1.03 14.59
CA LEU A 60 5.16 1.66 13.42
C LEU A 60 5.01 0.78 12.16
N VAL A 61 5.29 -0.52 12.26
CA VAL A 61 5.13 -1.48 11.16
C VAL A 61 3.66 -1.67 10.76
N MET A 62 2.74 -1.64 11.73
CA MET A 62 1.30 -1.74 11.46
C MET A 62 0.75 -0.48 10.78
N SER A 63 1.24 0.70 11.17
CA SER A 63 0.86 1.99 10.58
C SER A 63 1.45 2.22 9.17
N SER A 64 2.48 1.47 8.80
CA SER A 64 3.11 1.55 7.48
C SER A 64 2.66 0.41 6.56
N ARG A 65 2.35 0.76 5.30
CA ARG A 65 1.97 -0.22 4.27
C ARG A 65 3.18 -1.00 3.74
N TYR A 66 4.34 -0.37 3.71
CA TYR A 66 5.59 -0.93 3.17
C TYR A 66 6.74 -0.64 4.14
N LEU A 67 7.64 -1.61 4.31
CA LEU A 67 8.84 -1.45 5.15
C LEU A 67 9.92 -0.62 4.46
N THR A 68 9.94 -0.65 3.12
CA THR A 68 10.94 0.05 2.31
C THR A 68 10.29 1.17 1.52
N GLY A 69 11.05 2.27 1.36
CA GLY A 69 10.67 3.35 0.45
C GLY A 69 10.51 2.80 -0.97
N ARG A 70 9.40 3.13 -1.62
CA ARG A 70 9.19 2.78 -3.02
C ARG A 70 9.86 3.81 -3.91
N GLU A 71 10.59 3.33 -4.89
CA GLU A 71 11.00 4.16 -6.03
C GLU A 71 9.75 4.52 -6.83
N SER A 72 9.29 5.75 -6.69
CA SER A 72 8.25 6.29 -7.56
C SER A 72 8.86 6.53 -8.94
N ILE A 73 8.24 5.98 -9.99
CA ILE A 73 8.61 6.35 -11.35
C ILE A 73 8.11 7.80 -11.57
N PRO A 74 9.01 8.79 -11.75
CA PRO A 74 8.59 10.17 -11.89
C PRO A 74 7.85 10.33 -13.22
N LYS A 75 6.52 10.35 -13.16
CA LYS A 75 5.63 10.63 -14.29
C LYS A 75 4.65 11.72 -13.89
N SER A 76 4.74 12.86 -14.57
CA SER A 76 3.80 13.95 -14.36
C SER A 76 2.43 13.60 -14.93
N THR A 77 1.40 13.61 -14.08
CA THR A 77 0.00 13.50 -14.53
C THR A 77 -0.36 14.61 -15.51
N GLN A 78 0.25 15.79 -15.38
CA GLN A 78 0.07 16.91 -16.32
C GLN A 78 0.61 16.56 -17.71
N PHE A 79 1.81 15.99 -17.79
CA PHE A 79 2.38 15.53 -19.06
C PHE A 79 1.49 14.47 -19.73
N ILE A 80 0.95 13.55 -18.95
CA ILE A 80 0.01 12.53 -19.47
C ILE A 80 -1.28 13.19 -19.95
N ALA A 81 -1.83 14.15 -19.21
CA ALA A 81 -3.04 14.87 -19.60
C ALA A 81 -2.85 15.57 -20.94
N GLU A 82 -1.76 16.31 -21.12
CA GLU A 82 -1.45 17.00 -22.38
C GLU A 82 -1.31 16.01 -23.55
N ILE A 83 -0.51 14.96 -23.37
CA ILE A 83 -0.24 13.99 -24.44
C ILE A 83 -1.47 13.16 -24.80
N PHE A 84 -2.23 12.71 -23.79
CA PHE A 84 -3.38 11.82 -23.97
C PHE A 84 -4.68 12.55 -24.28
N LEU A 85 -4.97 13.68 -23.63
CA LEU A 85 -6.23 14.41 -23.81
C LEU A 85 -6.19 15.40 -24.97
N GLU A 86 -5.03 15.94 -25.31
CA GLU A 86 -4.92 17.03 -26.30
C GLU A 86 -4.16 16.61 -27.56
N LEU A 87 -2.96 16.04 -27.40
CA LEU A 87 -2.03 15.85 -28.52
C LEU A 87 -2.20 14.53 -29.27
N SER A 88 -2.92 13.55 -28.73
CA SER A 88 -3.02 12.23 -29.36
C SER A 88 -3.95 12.24 -30.58
N PRO A 89 -3.55 11.62 -31.70
CA PRO A 89 -4.46 11.42 -32.83
C PRO A 89 -5.71 10.64 -32.42
N THR A 90 -6.86 10.95 -33.04
CA THR A 90 -8.15 10.29 -32.75
C THR A 90 -8.07 8.77 -32.87
N SER A 91 -7.31 8.25 -33.85
CA SER A 91 -7.09 6.81 -34.03
C SER A 91 -6.42 6.16 -32.81
N ARG A 92 -5.37 6.79 -32.27
CA ARG A 92 -4.67 6.33 -31.07
C ARG A 92 -5.56 6.44 -29.84
N PHE A 93 -6.30 7.53 -29.70
CA PHE A 93 -7.23 7.71 -28.59
C PHE A 93 -8.31 6.61 -28.57
N ARG A 94 -8.90 6.30 -29.73
CA ARG A 94 -9.86 5.21 -29.90
C ARG A 94 -9.24 3.84 -29.65
N GLN A 95 -7.98 3.62 -30.03
CA GLN A 95 -7.31 2.36 -29.76
C GLN A 95 -7.19 2.09 -28.26
N ILE A 96 -6.88 3.14 -27.48
CA ILE A 96 -6.73 3.07 -26.03
C ILE A 96 -8.09 2.96 -25.33
N THR A 97 -9.04 3.84 -25.68
CA THR A 97 -10.30 3.97 -24.93
C THR A 97 -11.49 3.21 -25.50
N ARG A 98 -11.35 2.68 -26.74
CA ARG A 98 -12.44 2.12 -27.56
C ARG A 98 -13.58 3.11 -27.86
N MET A 99 -13.36 4.42 -27.66
CA MET A 99 -14.37 5.45 -27.91
C MET A 99 -13.75 6.79 -28.37
N ASP A 100 -14.62 7.72 -28.76
CA ASP A 100 -14.23 9.09 -29.10
C ASP A 100 -14.04 9.97 -27.86
N ARG A 101 -13.24 11.04 -28.00
CA ARG A 101 -12.99 12.02 -26.93
C ARG A 101 -14.29 12.58 -26.35
N THR A 102 -15.25 12.92 -27.20
CA THR A 102 -16.55 13.45 -26.77
C THR A 102 -17.31 12.45 -25.90
N SER A 103 -17.37 11.18 -26.30
CA SER A 103 -18.01 10.12 -25.51
C SER A 103 -17.26 9.87 -24.20
N PHE A 104 -15.93 9.87 -24.24
CA PHE A 104 -15.09 9.70 -23.07
C PHE A 104 -15.35 10.79 -22.03
N PHE A 105 -15.29 12.07 -22.42
CA PHE A 105 -15.56 13.18 -21.49
C PHE A 105 -17.01 13.21 -21.00
N ARG A 106 -17.97 12.74 -21.80
CA ARG A 106 -19.35 12.54 -21.35
C ARG A 106 -19.43 11.53 -20.20
N VAL A 107 -18.73 10.40 -20.31
CA VAL A 107 -18.66 9.41 -19.22
C VAL A 107 -17.99 10.01 -17.99
N VAL A 108 -16.85 10.69 -18.15
CA VAL A 108 -16.16 11.37 -17.03
C VAL A 108 -17.12 12.34 -16.32
N ALA A 109 -17.84 13.17 -17.05
CA ALA A 109 -18.78 14.14 -16.47
C ALA A 109 -19.93 13.47 -15.68
N LEU A 110 -20.38 12.29 -16.10
CA LEU A 110 -21.42 11.51 -15.42
C LEU A 110 -20.91 10.90 -14.11
N VAL A 111 -19.67 10.43 -14.08
CA VAL A 111 -19.12 9.68 -12.94
C VAL A 111 -18.29 10.52 -11.96
N GLN A 112 -17.82 11.70 -12.36
CA GLN A 112 -16.84 12.50 -11.58
C GLN A 112 -17.29 12.87 -10.16
N ARG A 113 -18.60 12.95 -9.90
CA ARG A 113 -19.16 13.31 -8.58
C ARG A 113 -19.42 12.09 -7.69
N ASN A 114 -19.22 10.87 -8.19
CA ASN A 114 -19.47 9.68 -7.39
C ASN A 114 -18.31 9.48 -6.40
N PRO A 115 -18.60 9.32 -5.09
CA PRO A 115 -17.58 9.16 -4.06
C PRO A 115 -16.67 7.95 -4.27
N ILE A 116 -17.06 6.95 -5.07
CA ILE A 116 -16.19 5.79 -5.35
C ILE A 116 -14.89 6.17 -6.09
N PHE A 117 -14.90 7.29 -6.83
CA PHE A 117 -13.75 7.77 -7.61
C PHE A 117 -12.93 8.84 -6.86
N GLN A 118 -13.27 9.14 -5.61
CA GLN A 118 -12.57 10.11 -4.79
C GLN A 118 -12.32 9.56 -3.39
N ASN A 119 -11.23 9.94 -2.74
CA ASN A 119 -11.01 9.65 -1.34
C ASN A 119 -10.57 10.91 -0.58
N GLN A 120 -10.77 10.92 0.74
CA GLN A 120 -10.30 11.98 1.63
C GLN A 120 -8.98 11.58 2.31
N SER A 121 -8.08 10.95 1.56
CA SER A 121 -6.78 10.47 2.06
C SER A 121 -5.67 11.48 1.81
N THR A 122 -4.62 11.44 2.63
CA THR A 122 -3.35 12.14 2.41
C THR A 122 -2.72 11.78 1.05
N CYS A 123 -3.02 10.57 0.56
CA CYS A 123 -2.67 10.12 -0.79
C CYS A 123 -3.95 10.09 -1.66
N PRO A 124 -4.29 11.19 -2.35
CA PRO A 124 -5.52 11.27 -3.13
C PRO A 124 -5.53 10.25 -4.27
N GLN A 125 -6.70 9.72 -4.58
CA GLN A 125 -6.90 8.95 -5.81
C GLN A 125 -6.57 9.78 -7.06
N ALA A 126 -6.14 9.11 -8.12
CA ALA A 126 -5.94 9.72 -9.43
C ALA A 126 -7.20 10.45 -9.92
N PRO A 127 -7.11 11.48 -10.78
CA PRO A 127 -8.29 12.13 -11.33
C PRO A 127 -9.15 11.15 -12.13
N VAL A 128 -10.48 11.34 -12.12
CA VAL A 128 -11.46 10.39 -12.67
C VAL A 128 -11.21 10.04 -14.15
N TRP A 129 -10.78 11.02 -14.95
CA TRP A 129 -10.43 10.76 -16.35
C TRP A 129 -9.26 9.77 -16.47
N LEU A 130 -8.27 9.83 -15.58
CA LEU A 130 -7.11 8.95 -15.63
C LEU A 130 -7.50 7.54 -15.18
N GLN A 131 -8.30 7.44 -14.11
CA GLN A 131 -8.87 6.15 -13.68
C GLN A 131 -9.62 5.49 -14.84
N LEU A 132 -10.52 6.22 -15.50
CA LEU A 132 -11.29 5.71 -16.63
C LEU A 132 -10.41 5.33 -17.82
N ALA A 133 -9.42 6.16 -18.17
CA ALA A 133 -8.50 5.88 -19.28
C ALA A 133 -7.70 4.59 -19.06
N VAL A 134 -7.23 4.37 -17.83
CA VAL A 134 -6.50 3.15 -17.45
C VAL A 134 -7.42 1.94 -17.50
N THR A 135 -8.64 2.04 -16.96
CA THR A 135 -9.62 0.94 -17.01
C THR A 135 -9.94 0.54 -18.45
N LEU A 136 -10.23 1.52 -19.31
CA LEU A 136 -10.53 1.26 -20.71
C LEU A 136 -9.33 0.71 -21.48
N ASP A 137 -8.11 1.22 -21.22
CA ASP A 137 -6.89 0.67 -21.81
C ASP A 137 -6.68 -0.79 -21.40
N ARG A 138 -6.99 -1.16 -20.15
CA ARG A 138 -6.91 -2.57 -19.72
C ARG A 138 -7.95 -3.43 -20.43
N PHE A 139 -9.20 -2.98 -20.52
CA PHE A 139 -10.26 -3.71 -21.24
C PHE A 139 -10.04 -3.76 -22.76
N ALA A 140 -9.31 -2.80 -23.31
CA ALA A 140 -8.98 -2.77 -24.73
C ALA A 140 -7.93 -3.81 -25.13
N ASN A 141 -7.16 -4.37 -24.19
CA ASN A 141 -6.06 -5.28 -24.48
C ASN A 141 -6.36 -6.69 -23.94
N ASP A 142 -6.42 -7.68 -24.84
CA ASP A 142 -6.53 -9.10 -24.47
C ASP A 142 -5.14 -9.75 -24.29
N GLY A 143 -5.07 -10.83 -23.51
CA GLY A 143 -3.86 -11.64 -23.34
C GLY A 143 -2.76 -10.99 -22.49
N THR A 144 -1.52 -10.89 -23.01
CA THR A 144 -0.37 -10.27 -22.32
C THR A 144 -0.30 -8.75 -22.52
N GLY A 145 -1.15 -8.20 -23.39
CA GLY A 145 -1.27 -6.77 -23.68
C GLY A 145 -1.54 -5.86 -22.46
N PRO A 146 -2.39 -6.23 -21.47
CA PRO A 146 -2.61 -5.44 -20.26
C PRO A 146 -1.52 -5.67 -19.19
N SER A 147 -0.31 -6.12 -19.57
CA SER A 147 0.78 -6.31 -18.62
C SER A 147 0.96 -5.05 -17.76
N LEU A 148 1.15 -5.26 -16.46
CA LEU A 148 1.36 -4.19 -15.48
C LEU A 148 2.45 -3.25 -15.99
N SER A 149 3.59 -3.80 -16.42
CA SER A 149 4.72 -3.06 -16.98
C SER A 149 4.37 -2.13 -18.15
N ARG A 150 3.39 -2.47 -19.00
CA ARG A 150 2.91 -1.55 -20.06
C ARG A 150 2.09 -0.41 -19.47
N SER A 151 1.15 -0.72 -18.58
CA SER A 151 0.29 0.28 -17.94
C SER A 151 1.12 1.26 -17.10
N GLN A 152 2.11 0.78 -16.36
CA GLN A 152 3.04 1.61 -15.60
C GLN A 152 3.83 2.56 -16.51
N ARG A 153 4.33 2.05 -17.66
CA ARG A 153 5.07 2.87 -18.61
C ARG A 153 4.19 3.88 -19.34
N LEU A 154 2.94 3.54 -19.65
CA LEU A 154 2.04 4.45 -20.36
C LEU A 154 1.48 5.52 -19.42
N TRP A 155 0.98 5.10 -18.25
CA TRP A 155 0.20 5.93 -17.33
C TRP A 155 0.96 6.41 -16.09
N GLY A 156 2.19 5.93 -15.87
CA GLY A 156 2.98 6.35 -14.71
C GLY A 156 2.42 5.88 -13.36
N ILE A 157 1.70 4.75 -13.36
CA ILE A 157 1.04 4.21 -12.17
C ILE A 157 1.90 3.11 -11.56
N ASP A 158 2.01 3.08 -10.23
CA ASP A 158 2.78 2.07 -9.51
C ASP A 158 2.04 0.72 -9.38
N LYS A 159 2.81 -0.37 -9.25
CA LYS A 159 2.28 -1.76 -9.25
C LYS A 159 1.16 -1.97 -8.23
N GLY A 160 1.30 -1.41 -7.03
CA GLY A 160 0.32 -1.57 -5.95
C GLY A 160 -0.93 -0.69 -6.04
N THR A 161 -1.12 0.05 -7.14
CA THR A 161 -2.39 0.74 -7.46
C THR A 161 -3.25 -0.10 -8.40
N VAL A 162 -2.69 -1.14 -9.01
CA VAL A 162 -3.35 -1.98 -10.03
C VAL A 162 -3.62 -3.40 -9.53
N ASP A 163 -2.88 -3.87 -8.53
CA ASP A 163 -3.06 -5.18 -7.88
C ASP A 163 -3.60 -5.00 -6.45
N ASP A 164 -4.77 -5.58 -6.19
CA ASP A 164 -5.14 -6.26 -4.93
C ASP A 164 -5.08 -7.78 -5.17
#